data_AF-A0A183HWT2-F1
#
_entry.id   AF-A0A183HWT2-F1
#
_cell.length_a   1.000
_cell.length_b   1.000
_cell.length_c   1.000
_cell.angle_alpha   90.00
_cell.angle_beta   90.00
_cell.angle_gamma   90.00
#
_symmetry.space_group_name_H-M   'P 1'
#
loop_
_entity.id
_entity.type
_entity.pdbx_description
1 polymer ?
#
loop_
_entity_poly.entity_id
_entity_poly.type
_entity_poly.pdbx_seq_one_letter_code
_entity_poly.pdbx_strand_id
1 'polypeptide(L)'
;MQRDILFKLLKTIKEPQSNCFRIYRRSTARQSYSYYRCSTCDYLSRREINDAYTSAIIKMVHDKIVGEPFPSHHPECKPIPLSQLRAMQIDRENRQEVINEMLTPFEAWSRGHLRALLEEARKTSQLDKQHPKRKKVEQKSRNEIEHKSRNENVSFFLFTFYMKYVK
;
A
#
# COMPACT_ATOMS: atom_id res chain seq x y z
N MET A 1 22.25 9.47 16.70
CA MET A 1 21.09 9.62 17.62
C MET A 1 20.05 10.58 17.02
N GLN A 2 19.66 10.37 15.75
CA GLN A 2 18.79 11.26 14.95
C GLN A 2 17.55 10.52 14.43
N ARG A 3 17.14 9.46 15.13
CA ARG A 3 15.82 8.86 14.91
C ARG A 3 14.83 9.78 15.63
N ASP A 4 13.87 10.33 14.88
CA ASP A 4 12.55 10.77 15.39
C ASP A 4 12.29 12.25 15.71
N ILE A 5 13.03 13.22 15.15
CA ILE A 5 12.56 14.62 15.22
C ILE A 5 11.22 14.77 14.47
N LEU A 6 11.06 14.13 13.30
CA LEU A 6 9.80 14.17 12.54
C LEU A 6 8.66 13.37 13.20
N PHE A 7 8.95 12.21 13.80
CA PHE A 7 7.93 11.40 14.48
C PHE A 7 7.43 12.05 15.78
N LYS A 8 8.25 12.83 16.48
CA LYS A 8 7.81 13.56 17.68
C LYS A 8 6.72 14.60 17.40
N LEU A 9 6.62 15.12 16.17
CA LEU A 9 5.68 16.18 15.82
C LEU A 9 4.29 15.65 15.42
N LEU A 10 4.16 14.36 15.14
CA LEU A 10 2.89 13.72 14.82
C LEU A 10 2.37 12.95 16.03
N LYS A 11 1.05 13.00 16.24
CA LYS A 11 0.35 12.15 17.22
C LYS A 11 -0.77 11.42 16.51
N THR A 12 -0.83 10.11 16.71
CA THR A 12 -1.85 9.23 16.14
C THR A 12 -2.80 8.82 17.26
N ILE A 13 -4.08 9.06 17.07
CA ILE A 13 -5.12 8.72 18.05
C ILE A 13 -6.07 7.73 17.40
N LYS A 14 -6.31 6.60 18.08
CA LYS A 14 -7.32 5.62 17.69
C LYS A 14 -8.70 6.14 18.06
N GLU A 15 -9.65 6.08 17.15
CA GLU A 15 -11.03 6.40 17.48
C GLU A 15 -11.68 5.33 18.39
N PRO A 16 -12.62 5.71 19.27
CA PRO A 16 -13.13 4.82 20.30
C PRO A 16 -13.98 3.67 19.73
N GLN A 17 -14.72 3.93 18.64
CA GLN A 17 -15.69 2.99 18.06
C GLN A 17 -15.19 2.28 16.80
N SER A 18 -13.99 2.61 16.31
CA SER A 18 -13.47 2.08 15.04
C SER A 18 -12.01 1.67 15.16
N ASN A 19 -11.56 0.79 14.27
CA ASN A 19 -10.13 0.49 14.12
C ASN A 19 -9.43 1.49 13.19
N CYS A 20 -9.90 2.73 13.22
CA CYS A 20 -9.40 3.84 12.42
C CYS A 20 -8.71 4.85 13.32
N PHE A 21 -7.85 5.65 12.69
CA PHE A 21 -6.93 6.55 13.37
C PHE A 21 -7.04 7.95 12.80
N ARG A 22 -6.81 8.95 13.63
CA ARG A 22 -6.62 10.33 13.21
C ARG A 22 -5.20 10.75 13.47
N ILE A 23 -4.65 11.52 12.54
CA ILE A 23 -3.30 12.07 12.63
C ILE A 23 -3.41 13.53 13.03
N TYR A 24 -2.66 13.91 14.06
CA TYR A 24 -2.55 15.25 14.57
C TYR A 24 -1.12 15.77 14.40
N ARG A 25 -0.98 17.01 13.95
CA ARG A 25 0.28 17.73 13.77
C ARG A 25 0.47 18.72 14.91
N ARG A 26 1.67 18.75 15.51
CA ARG A 26 2.00 19.70 16.57
C ARG A 26 1.88 21.13 16.01
N SER A 27 1.07 21.96 16.65
CA SER A 27 0.86 23.36 16.25
C SER A 27 1.58 24.34 17.17
N THR A 28 1.65 24.04 18.47
CA THR A 28 2.33 24.89 19.44
C THR A 28 2.96 24.01 20.51
N ALA A 29 4.21 24.30 20.87
CA ALA A 29 4.92 23.62 21.94
C ALA A 29 5.29 24.63 23.04
N ARG A 30 4.97 24.32 24.29
CA ARG A 30 5.44 25.01 25.50
C ARG A 30 6.19 23.99 26.37
N GLN A 31 6.87 24.46 27.41
CA GLN A 31 7.62 23.58 28.32
C GLN A 31 6.73 22.52 28.98
N SER A 32 5.49 22.88 29.37
CA SER A 32 4.58 21.99 30.10
C SER A 32 3.47 21.36 29.25
N TYR A 33 3.14 21.92 28.10
CA TYR A 33 2.06 21.42 27.25
C TYR A 33 2.30 21.67 25.76
N SER A 34 1.63 20.89 24.92
CA SER A 34 1.63 21.06 23.46
C SER A 34 0.22 20.97 22.90
N TYR A 35 -0.08 21.82 21.93
CA TYR A 35 -1.31 21.72 21.13
C TYR A 35 -1.03 20.99 19.83
N TYR A 36 -1.96 20.13 19.43
CA TYR A 36 -1.91 19.46 18.15
C TYR A 36 -3.21 19.66 17.39
N ARG A 37 -3.11 19.96 16.09
CA ARG A 37 -4.25 20.14 15.19
C ARG A 37 -4.42 18.89 14.32
N CYS A 38 -5.66 18.49 14.06
CA CYS A 38 -5.93 17.39 13.15
C CYS A 38 -5.38 17.73 11.76
N SER A 39 -4.58 16.83 11.20
CA SER A 39 -3.90 17.06 9.93
C SER A 39 -4.88 17.27 8.78
N THR A 40 -5.99 16.53 8.78
CA THR A 40 -7.01 16.58 7.72
C THR A 40 -7.89 17.82 7.88
N CYS A 41 -8.33 18.17 9.09
CA CYS A 41 -9.08 19.41 9.30
C CYS A 41 -8.26 20.64 8.93
N ASP A 42 -6.96 20.66 9.26
CA ASP A 42 -6.06 21.76 8.90
C ASP A 42 -5.82 21.88 7.38
N TYR A 43 -6.01 20.79 6.64
CA TYR A 43 -6.00 20.83 5.18
C TYR A 43 -7.35 21.35 4.62
N LEU A 44 -8.47 20.87 5.17
CA LEU A 44 -9.81 21.26 4.74
C LEU A 44 -10.10 22.73 5.03
N SER A 45 -9.74 23.22 6.23
CA SER A 45 -9.96 24.61 6.63
C SER A 45 -9.20 25.63 5.78
N ARG A 46 -8.13 25.21 5.06
CA ARG A 46 -7.40 26.09 4.12
C ARG A 46 -8.08 26.19 2.75
N ARG A 47 -9.01 25.29 2.46
CA ARG A 47 -9.73 25.22 1.17
C ARG A 47 -11.10 25.85 1.24
N GLU A 48 -11.70 25.90 2.42
CA GLU A 48 -12.97 26.58 2.63
C GLU A 48 -12.76 28.09 2.72
N ILE A 49 -13.59 28.84 1.99
CA ILE A 49 -13.52 30.30 1.91
C ILE A 49 -14.19 30.96 3.12
N ASN A 50 -15.09 30.24 3.81
CA ASN A 50 -16.01 30.83 4.78
C ASN A 50 -15.64 30.59 6.26
N ASP A 51 -14.43 30.10 6.58
CA ASP A 51 -13.95 29.82 7.95
C ASP A 51 -14.93 29.03 8.84
N ALA A 52 -15.93 28.36 8.26
CA ALA A 52 -17.04 27.76 8.98
C ALA A 52 -16.59 26.62 9.89
N TYR A 53 -15.48 25.97 9.54
CA TYR A 53 -14.92 24.88 10.31
C TYR A 53 -13.50 25.18 10.77
N THR A 54 -13.36 25.28 12.09
CA THR A 54 -12.06 25.35 12.74
C THR A 54 -11.39 23.98 12.74
N SER A 55 -10.06 23.97 12.65
CA SER A 55 -9.29 22.73 12.78
C SER A 55 -9.48 22.12 14.16
N ALA A 56 -9.88 20.85 14.23
CA ALA A 56 -9.97 20.12 15.50
C ALA A 56 -8.62 20.12 16.24
N ILE A 57 -8.60 20.49 17.52
CA ILE A 57 -7.39 20.65 18.34
C ILE A 57 -7.45 19.77 19.58
N ILE A 58 -6.35 19.11 19.90
CA ILE A 58 -6.14 18.42 21.17
C ILE A 58 -5.02 19.11 21.96
N LYS A 59 -5.12 19.08 23.29
CA LYS A 59 -4.06 19.53 24.21
C LYS A 59 -3.40 18.31 24.82
N MET A 60 -2.08 18.31 24.86
CA MET A 60 -1.28 17.29 25.53
C MET A 60 -0.39 17.91 26.61
N VAL A 61 -0.29 17.24 27.75
CA VAL A 61 0.55 17.59 28.90
C VAL A 61 1.30 16.33 29.31
N HIS A 62 2.64 16.37 29.34
CA HIS A 62 3.49 15.20 29.66
C HIS A 62 3.05 13.90 28.91
N ASP A 63 2.87 14.01 27.59
CA ASP A 63 2.42 12.93 26.70
C ASP A 63 1.02 12.35 26.97
N LYS A 64 0.22 12.96 27.84
CA LYS A 64 -1.18 12.60 28.07
C LYS A 64 -2.10 13.65 27.45
N ILE A 65 -3.21 13.20 26.87
CA ILE A 65 -4.25 14.12 26.39
C ILE A 65 -4.98 14.69 27.60
N VAL A 66 -5.15 16.02 27.61
CA VAL A 66 -5.86 16.74 28.67
C VAL A 66 -7.05 17.46 28.04
N GLY A 67 -8.24 17.25 28.61
CA GLY A 67 -9.51 17.77 28.08
C GLY A 67 -10.22 16.73 27.22
N GLU A 68 -10.97 17.19 26.22
CA GLU A 68 -11.72 16.35 25.30
C GLU A 68 -10.77 15.56 24.36
N PRO A 69 -10.71 14.22 24.46
CA PRO A 69 -9.85 13.40 23.60
C PRO A 69 -10.35 13.30 22.15
N PHE A 70 -11.64 13.49 21.91
CA PHE A 70 -12.26 13.35 20.58
C PHE A 70 -13.03 14.63 20.23
N PRO A 71 -12.31 15.73 19.91
CA PRO A 71 -12.95 16.99 19.55
C PRO A 71 -13.82 16.85 18.30
N SER A 72 -14.78 17.77 18.11
CA SER A 72 -15.58 17.81 16.88
C SER A 72 -14.69 18.08 15.66
N HIS A 73 -14.94 17.34 14.58
CA HIS A 73 -14.22 17.43 13.31
C HIS A 73 -15.14 17.94 12.20
N HIS A 74 -14.53 18.52 11.16
CA HIS A 74 -15.21 18.79 9.89
C HIS A 74 -15.91 17.51 9.36
N PRO A 75 -17.12 17.57 8.80
CA PRO A 75 -17.86 16.39 8.32
C PRO A 75 -17.11 15.51 7.32
N GLU A 76 -16.35 16.12 6.41
CA GLU A 76 -15.50 15.41 5.44
C GLU A 76 -14.20 14.85 6.03
N CYS A 77 -13.87 15.19 7.28
CA CYS A 77 -12.68 14.67 7.94
C CYS A 77 -12.91 13.21 8.37
N LYS A 78 -12.54 12.28 7.49
CA LYS A 78 -12.65 10.83 7.75
C LYS A 78 -11.37 10.29 8.42
N PRO A 79 -11.49 9.39 9.41
CA PRO A 79 -10.34 8.73 10.01
C PRO A 79 -9.76 7.70 9.04
N ILE A 80 -8.46 7.42 9.14
CA ILE A 80 -7.75 6.50 8.25
C ILE A 80 -7.70 5.08 8.83
N PRO A 81 -7.80 4.02 7.99
CA PRO A 81 -7.65 2.64 8.47
C PRO A 81 -6.20 2.34 8.87
N LEU A 82 -6.02 1.32 9.73
CA LEU A 82 -4.71 0.88 10.21
C LEU A 82 -3.74 0.54 9.07
N SER A 83 -4.22 -0.08 7.99
CA SER A 83 -3.40 -0.43 6.82
C SER A 83 -2.76 0.80 6.19
N GLN A 84 -3.56 1.87 6.01
CA GLN A 84 -3.08 3.14 5.47
C GLN A 84 -2.11 3.82 6.44
N LEU A 85 -2.42 3.82 7.74
CA LEU A 85 -1.50 4.38 8.75
C LEU A 85 -0.12 3.70 8.70
N ARG A 86 -0.09 2.36 8.61
CA ARG A 86 1.17 1.60 8.48
C ARG A 86 1.91 1.92 7.18
N ALA A 87 1.21 2.02 6.06
CA ALA A 87 1.83 2.41 4.80
C ALA A 87 2.50 3.79 4.89
N MET A 88 1.83 4.76 5.52
CA MET A 88 2.38 6.10 5.75
C MET A 88 3.59 6.10 6.70
N GLN A 89 3.62 5.20 7.68
CA GLN A 89 4.77 5.05 8.57
C GLN A 89 5.99 4.50 7.82
N ILE A 90 5.81 3.44 7.04
CA ILE A 90 6.87 2.83 6.23
C ILE A 90 7.45 3.83 5.22
N ASP A 91 6.58 4.57 4.52
CA ASP A 91 7.02 5.61 3.56
C ASP A 91 7.90 6.69 4.24
N ARG A 92 7.55 7.11 5.46
CA ARG A 92 8.35 8.07 6.23
C ARG A 92 9.69 7.49 6.67
N GLU A 93 9.71 6.25 7.16
CA GLU A 93 10.94 5.55 7.54
C GLU A 93 11.90 5.45 6.35
N ASN A 94 11.40 5.02 5.19
CA ASN A 94 12.20 4.94 3.96
C ASN A 94 12.77 6.30 3.55
N ARG A 95 11.98 7.38 3.59
CA ARG A 95 12.46 8.73 3.28
C ARG A 95 13.54 9.18 4.25
N GLN A 96 13.41 8.83 5.54
CA GLN A 96 14.42 9.16 6.53
C GLN A 96 15.73 8.40 6.30
N GLU A 97 15.69 7.15 5.85
CA GLU A 97 16.89 6.39 5.45
C GLU A 97 17.63 7.08 4.31
N VAL A 98 16.90 7.62 3.33
CA VAL A 98 17.46 8.41 2.22
C VAL A 98 18.07 9.72 2.71
N ILE A 99 17.34 10.47 3.54
CA ILE A 99 17.81 11.75 4.09
C ILE A 99 19.08 11.56 4.94
N ASN A 100 19.18 10.45 5.66
CA ASN A 100 20.35 10.14 6.48
C ASN A 100 21.52 9.55 5.67
N GLU A 101 21.46 9.57 4.33
CA GLU A 101 22.47 9.04 3.41
C GLU A 101 22.79 7.55 3.64
N MET A 102 21.91 6.81 4.32
CA MET A 102 22.11 5.37 4.52
C MET A 102 21.78 4.56 3.26
N LEU A 103 20.97 5.13 2.37
CA LEU A 103 20.58 4.57 1.10
C LEU A 103 20.42 5.69 0.07
N THR A 104 20.78 5.43 -1.18
CA THR A 104 20.42 6.32 -2.29
C THR A 104 18.91 6.29 -2.54
N PRO A 105 18.31 7.34 -3.13
CA PRO A 105 16.89 7.34 -3.50
C PRO A 105 16.47 6.13 -4.34
N PHE A 106 17.35 5.69 -5.24
CA PHE A 106 17.12 4.53 -6.10
C PHE A 106 17.09 3.21 -5.31
N GLU A 107 18.01 3.02 -4.36
CA GLU A 107 18.03 1.82 -3.51
C GLU A 107 16.80 1.77 -2.60
N ALA A 108 16.41 2.91 -2.01
CA ALA A 108 15.22 2.99 -1.18
C ALA A 108 13.95 2.66 -1.98
N TRP A 109 13.83 3.17 -3.21
CA TRP A 109 12.75 2.82 -4.12
C TRP A 109 12.75 1.33 -4.48
N SER A 110 13.91 0.79 -4.89
CA SER A 110 14.06 -0.62 -5.30
C SER A 110 13.70 -1.58 -4.16
N ARG A 111 14.14 -1.27 -2.93
CA ARG A 111 13.81 -2.05 -1.73
C ARG A 111 12.32 -1.99 -1.40
N GLY A 112 11.71 -0.80 -1.53
CA GLY A 112 10.27 -0.62 -1.36
C GLY A 112 9.45 -1.42 -2.39
N HIS A 113 9.86 -1.37 -3.66
CA HIS A 113 9.25 -2.11 -4.76
C HIS A 113 9.33 -3.63 -4.54
N LEU A 114 10.51 -4.15 -4.18
CA LEU A 114 10.69 -5.57 -3.86
C LEU A 114 9.78 -6.02 -2.70
N ARG A 115 9.67 -5.21 -1.64
CA ARG A 115 8.79 -5.52 -0.51
C ARG A 115 7.32 -5.63 -0.94
N ALA A 116 6.86 -4.74 -1.81
CA ALA A 116 5.50 -4.80 -2.35
C ALA A 116 5.27 -6.06 -3.20
N LEU A 117 6.21 -6.42 -4.08
CA LEU A 117 6.13 -7.65 -4.88
C LEU A 117 6.05 -8.91 -4.00
N LEU A 118 6.87 -8.98 -2.94
CA LEU A 118 6.86 -10.11 -2.00
C LEU A 118 5.55 -10.20 -1.21
N GLU A 119 4.97 -9.06 -0.83
CA GLU A 119 3.67 -9.02 -0.13
C GLU A 119 2.54 -9.53 -1.04
N GLU A 120 2.50 -9.09 -2.29
CA GLU A 120 1.52 -9.57 -3.28
C GLU A 120 1.68 -11.07 -3.55
N ALA A 121 2.91 -11.57 -3.70
CA ALA A 121 3.19 -12.99 -3.85
C ALA A 121 2.74 -13.82 -2.62
N ARG A 122 2.82 -13.26 -1.41
CA ARG A 122 2.29 -13.92 -0.22
C ARG A 122 0.77 -13.97 -0.25
N LYS A 123 0.09 -12.88 -0.63
CA LYS A 123 -1.39 -12.84 -0.71
C LYS A 123 -1.92 -13.85 -1.73
N THR A 124 -1.34 -13.91 -2.93
CA THR A 124 -1.74 -14.91 -3.94
C THR A 124 -1.55 -16.33 -3.41
N SER A 125 -0.42 -16.61 -2.74
CA SER A 125 -0.18 -17.92 -2.13
C SER A 125 -1.16 -18.28 -1.00
N GLN A 126 -1.73 -17.30 -0.31
CA GLN A 126 -2.73 -17.51 0.74
C GLN A 126 -4.13 -17.74 0.15
N LEU A 127 -4.47 -17.04 -0.93
CA LEU A 127 -5.71 -17.26 -1.69
C LEU A 127 -5.74 -18.66 -2.33
N ASP A 128 -4.62 -19.11 -2.89
CA ASP A 128 -4.49 -20.47 -3.43
C ASP A 128 -4.68 -21.57 -2.37
N LYS A 129 -4.35 -21.28 -1.10
CA LYS A 129 -4.56 -22.19 0.03
C LYS A 129 -5.99 -22.15 0.56
N GLN A 130 -6.72 -21.05 0.36
CA GLN A 130 -8.11 -20.88 0.79
C GLN A 130 -9.12 -21.38 -0.24
N HIS A 131 -8.75 -21.49 -1.52
CA HIS A 131 -9.62 -22.09 -2.53
C HIS A 131 -9.78 -23.60 -2.29
N PRO A 132 -11.01 -24.14 -2.22
CA PRO A 132 -11.21 -25.59 -2.10
C PRO A 132 -10.57 -26.26 -3.32
N LYS A 133 -9.71 -27.25 -3.06
CA LYS A 133 -9.03 -28.04 -4.09
C LYS A 133 -10.08 -28.54 -5.09
N ARG A 134 -10.08 -28.01 -6.32
CA ARG A 134 -10.85 -28.62 -7.41
C ARG A 134 -10.38 -30.07 -7.52
N LYS A 135 -11.29 -31.03 -7.31
CA LYS A 135 -11.00 -32.45 -7.55
C LYS A 135 -10.48 -32.56 -8.98
N LYS A 136 -9.23 -32.99 -9.16
CA LYS A 136 -8.71 -33.33 -10.48
C LYS A 136 -9.61 -34.45 -11.00
N VAL A 137 -10.41 -34.18 -12.02
CA VAL A 137 -11.03 -35.23 -12.81
C VAL A 137 -9.89 -35.86 -13.60
N GLU A 138 -9.59 -37.13 -13.32
CA GLU A 138 -8.67 -37.90 -14.14
C GLU A 138 -9.21 -37.94 -15.57
N GLN A 139 -8.54 -37.23 -16.48
CA GLN A 139 -8.75 -37.42 -17.91
C GLN A 139 -8.19 -38.79 -18.27
N LYS A 140 -9.08 -39.79 -18.39
CA LYS A 140 -8.76 -41.04 -19.08
C LYS A 140 -8.38 -40.69 -20.53
N SER A 141 -7.16 -41.02 -20.92
CA SER A 141 -6.68 -40.96 -22.29
C SER A 141 -7.58 -41.80 -23.20
N ARG A 142 -8.34 -41.15 -24.08
CA ARG A 142 -9.03 -41.81 -25.20
C ARG A 142 -8.02 -41.94 -26.33
N ASN A 143 -7.12 -42.91 -26.21
CA ASN A 143 -6.43 -43.45 -27.36
C ASN A 143 -7.38 -44.42 -28.06
N GLU A 144 -7.29 -44.41 -29.39
CA GLU A 144 -7.88 -45.31 -30.38
C GLU A 144 -9.02 -44.73 -31.23
N ILE A 145 -8.74 -44.80 -32.54
CA ILE A 145 -9.59 -44.65 -33.74
C ILE A 145 -9.65 -43.22 -34.34
N GLU A 146 -8.60 -42.85 -35.08
CA GLU A 146 -8.75 -42.24 -36.42
C GLU A 146 -7.45 -42.34 -37.26
N HIS A 147 -6.95 -43.56 -37.46
CA HIS A 147 -6.02 -43.86 -38.56
C HIS A 147 -6.79 -44.14 -39.84
N LYS A 148 -7.43 -43.11 -40.44
CA LYS A 148 -7.80 -43.13 -41.86
C LYS A 148 -8.18 -41.74 -42.36
N SER A 149 -7.20 -40.99 -42.84
CA SER A 149 -7.26 -40.13 -44.04
C SER A 149 -6.21 -39.02 -43.95
N ARG A 150 -5.62 -38.68 -45.11
CA ARG A 150 -4.56 -37.68 -45.33
C ARG A 150 -3.11 -38.16 -45.23
N ASN A 151 -2.86 -39.43 -45.59
CA ASN A 151 -1.69 -39.74 -46.41
C ASN A 151 -2.04 -39.37 -47.85
N GLU A 152 -1.84 -38.11 -48.19
CA GLU A 152 -1.77 -37.54 -49.54
C GLU A 152 -1.75 -36.03 -49.29
N ASN A 153 -0.55 -35.44 -49.22
CA ASN A 153 -0.24 -34.01 -49.42
C ASN A 153 1.13 -33.60 -48.84
N VAL A 154 1.86 -34.51 -48.19
CA VAL A 154 3.25 -34.24 -47.74
C VAL A 154 4.28 -34.48 -48.87
N SER A 155 3.84 -34.89 -50.07
CA SER A 155 4.72 -35.10 -51.23
C SER A 155 4.91 -33.86 -52.12
N PHE A 156 4.06 -32.82 -52.00
CA PHE A 156 4.11 -31.67 -52.92
C PHE A 156 4.89 -30.46 -52.39
N PHE A 157 5.04 -30.32 -51.07
CA PHE A 157 5.69 -29.13 -50.47
C PHE A 157 7.18 -29.29 -50.15
N LEU A 158 7.71 -30.51 -50.12
CA LEU A 158 9.15 -30.75 -49.92
C LEU A 158 9.95 -30.81 -51.23
N PHE A 159 9.31 -30.86 -52.40
CA PHE A 159 9.98 -30.85 -53.70
C PHE A 159 10.26 -29.44 -54.23
N THR A 160 9.56 -28.41 -53.74
CA THR A 160 9.73 -27.01 -54.20
C THR A 160 10.75 -26.20 -53.39
N PHE A 161 11.17 -26.68 -52.21
CA PHE A 161 12.16 -25.97 -51.38
C PHE A 161 13.62 -26.37 -51.70
N TYR A 162 13.86 -27.56 -52.26
CA TYR A 162 15.22 -28.07 -52.53
C TYR A 162 15.82 -27.62 -53.88
N MET A 163 15.05 -26.98 -54.76
CA MET A 163 15.51 -26.48 -56.07
C MET A 163 15.85 -24.98 -56.11
N LYS A 164 15.91 -24.30 -54.95
CA LYS A 164 16.21 -22.85 -54.89
C LYS A 164 17.50 -22.46 -54.17
N TYR A 165 18.26 -23.40 -53.60
CA TYR A 165 19.47 -23.11 -52.81
C TYR A 165 20.64 -24.09 -53.01
N VAL A 166 20.81 -24.65 -54.22
CA VAL A 166 22.09 -25.24 -54.65
C VAL A 166 22.40 -24.73 -56.06
N LYS A 167 23.28 -23.72 -56.13
CA LYS A 167 24.17 -23.45 -57.25
C LYS A 167 25.59 -23.57 -56.70
#